data_AF-A0A1I7TVF4-F1
#
_entry.id   AF-A0A1I7TVF4-F1
#
_cell.length_a   1.000
_cell.length_b   1.000
_cell.length_c   1.000
_cell.angle_alpha   90.00
_cell.angle_beta   90.00
_cell.angle_gamma   90.00
#
_symmetry.space_group_name_H-M   'P 1'
#
loop_
_entity.id
_entity.type
_entity.pdbx_description
1 polymer ?
#
loop_
_entity_poly.entity_id
_entity_poly.type
_entity_poly.pdbx_seq_one_letter_code
_entity_poly.pdbx_strand_id
1 'polypeptide(L)'
;MYSLQVETRSRNPDQHLYWTLVQVTVMDVNDNAPVFTDPQPIRLRLSIDDIEQLTANMIIGKIGVEDADSDDNGRLELRIMPPHNKLVSFFWEN
;
A
#
# COMPACT_ATOMS: atom_id res chain seq x y z
N MET A 1 3.64 -18.34 -6.10
CA MET A 1 4.41 -19.56 -6.42
C MET A 1 3.55 -20.46 -7.29
N TYR A 2 4.11 -20.98 -8.37
CA TYR A 2 3.44 -21.88 -9.29
C TYR A 2 4.18 -23.21 -9.38
N SER A 3 3.45 -24.30 -9.56
CA SER A 3 3.99 -25.63 -9.76
C SER A 3 3.52 -26.15 -11.11
N LEU A 4 4.45 -26.43 -12.01
CA LEU A 4 4.17 -27.04 -13.31
C LEU A 4 4.56 -28.51 -13.27
N GLN A 5 3.61 -29.39 -13.57
CA GLN A 5 3.87 -30.80 -13.80
C GLN A 5 4.18 -31.02 -15.28
N VAL A 6 5.40 -31.47 -15.55
CA VAL A 6 5.85 -31.78 -16.91
C VAL A 6 5.92 -33.29 -17.04
N GLU A 7 5.13 -33.83 -17.95
CA GLU A 7 5.10 -35.27 -18.24
C GLU A 7 5.68 -35.54 -19.63
N THR A 8 6.41 -36.64 -19.74
CA THR A 8 6.90 -37.15 -21.02
C THR A 8 6.48 -38.60 -21.15
N ARG A 9 6.00 -38.96 -22.34
CA ARG A 9 5.55 -40.31 -22.66
C ARG A 9 6.27 -40.81 -23.89
N SER A 10 6.78 -42.05 -23.82
CA SER A 10 7.30 -42.71 -25.01
C SER A 10 6.22 -42.84 -26.08
N ARG A 11 6.62 -42.82 -27.37
CA ARG A 11 5.71 -43.04 -28.50
C ARG A 11 5.23 -44.49 -28.58
N ASN A 12 6.00 -45.44 -28.04
CA ASN A 12 5.54 -46.80 -27.81
C ASN A 12 4.82 -46.85 -26.44
N PRO A 13 3.50 -47.12 -26.40
CA PRO A 13 2.70 -47.01 -25.18
C PRO A 13 3.14 -47.92 -24.02
N ASP A 14 3.83 -49.02 -24.34
CA ASP A 14 4.34 -50.01 -23.38
C ASP A 14 5.73 -49.65 -22.83
N GLN A 15 6.24 -48.45 -23.14
CA GLN A 15 7.51 -47.94 -22.64
C GLN A 15 7.33 -46.73 -21.73
N HIS A 16 8.46 -46.24 -21.19
CA HIS A 16 8.55 -45.37 -20.03
C HIS A 16 7.64 -44.14 -20.08
N LEU A 17 7.13 -43.79 -18.89
CA LEU A 17 6.51 -42.52 -18.56
C LEU A 17 7.36 -41.86 -17.48
N TYR A 18 7.75 -40.62 -17.71
CA TYR A 18 8.48 -39.81 -16.73
C TYR A 18 7.73 -38.52 -16.48
N TRP A 19 7.82 -38.01 -15.26
CA TRP A 19 7.33 -36.69 -14.93
C TRP A 19 8.29 -35.98 -13.98
N THR A 20 8.18 -34.67 -13.95
CA THR A 20 8.88 -33.82 -12.99
C THR A 20 8.02 -32.62 -12.62
N LEU A 21 8.34 -32.01 -11.48
CA LEU A 21 7.73 -30.77 -11.02
C LEU A 21 8.74 -29.63 -11.19
N VAL A 22 8.31 -28.56 -11.84
CA VAL A 22 9.04 -27.31 -11.93
C VAL A 22 8.37 -26.29 -11.01
N GLN A 23 9.11 -25.83 -10.01
CA GLN A 23 8.66 -24.76 -9.12
C GLN A 23 9.07 -23.41 -9.71
N VAL A 24 8.09 -22.53 -9.91
CA VAL A 24 8.30 -21.18 -10.44
C VAL A 24 7.92 -20.16 -9.39
N THR A 25 8.87 -19.31 -9.04
CA THR A 25 8.66 -18.16 -8.15
C THR A 25 8.64 -16.90 -8.98
N VAL A 26 7.62 -16.07 -8.77
CA VAL A 26 7.56 -14.73 -9.35
C VAL A 26 8.18 -13.79 -8.33
N MET A 27 9.17 -13.01 -8.77
CA MET A 27 9.76 -11.96 -7.96
C MET A 27 8.97 -10.68 -8.15
N ASP A 28 8.71 -10.01 -7.04
CA ASP A 28 8.02 -8.72 -7.02
C ASP A 28 8.91 -7.63 -7.62
N VAL A 29 8.29 -6.71 -8.37
CA VAL A 29 8.93 -5.51 -8.93
C VAL A 29 8.11 -4.34 -8.42
N ASN A 30 8.76 -3.26 -7.97
CA ASN A 30 8.08 -2.05 -7.53
C ASN A 30 7.45 -1.33 -8.73
N ASP A 31 6.23 -1.72 -9.08
CA ASP A 31 5.46 -1.17 -10.19
C ASP A 31 4.10 -0.61 -9.77
N ASN A 32 3.75 -0.69 -8.49
CA ASN A 32 2.58 -0.06 -7.90
C ASN A 32 3.03 1.15 -7.07
N ALA A 33 2.40 2.31 -7.28
CA ALA A 33 2.67 3.48 -6.47
C ALA A 33 1.71 3.53 -5.26
N PRO A 34 2.13 4.09 -4.11
CA PRO A 34 1.24 4.27 -2.97
C PRO A 34 -0.02 5.07 -3.32
N VAL A 35 -1.18 4.61 -2.85
CA VAL A 35 -2.48 5.25 -3.06
C VAL A 35 -3.17 5.57 -1.75
N PHE A 36 -3.76 6.77 -1.66
CA PHE A 36 -4.66 7.10 -0.57
C PHE A 36 -6.02 6.45 -0.78
N THR A 37 -6.52 5.73 0.22
CA THR A 37 -7.79 4.99 0.13
C THR A 37 -9.00 5.77 0.64
N ASP A 38 -8.77 6.86 1.38
CA ASP A 38 -9.83 7.72 1.85
C ASP A 38 -10.49 8.55 0.73
N PRO A 39 -11.78 8.92 0.87
CA PRO A 39 -12.46 9.81 -0.05
C PRO A 39 -11.72 11.13 -0.28
N GLN A 40 -11.49 11.46 -1.54
CA GLN A 40 -10.74 12.64 -1.93
C GLN A 40 -11.67 13.86 -2.14
N PRO A 41 -11.23 15.09 -1.78
CA PRO A 41 -9.97 15.39 -1.11
C PRO A 41 -10.03 15.02 0.37
N ILE A 42 -8.93 14.46 0.91
CA ILE A 42 -8.81 14.18 2.33
C ILE A 42 -8.85 15.50 3.11
N ARG A 43 -9.80 15.63 4.04
CA ARG A 43 -9.92 16.79 4.93
C ARG A 43 -9.95 16.32 6.37
N LEU A 44 -8.91 16.62 7.13
CA LEU A 44 -8.89 16.44 8.57
C LEU A 44 -9.33 17.75 9.24
N ARG A 45 -10.26 17.66 10.19
CA ARG A 45 -10.77 18.81 10.94
C ARG A 45 -10.75 18.50 12.42
N LEU A 46 -10.23 19.42 13.20
CA LEU A 46 -10.35 19.44 14.65
C LEU A 46 -11.28 20.59 15.03
N SER A 47 -12.34 20.32 15.78
CA SER A 47 -13.19 21.33 16.39
C SER A 47 -12.87 21.37 17.88
N ILE A 48 -12.48 22.53 18.38
CA ILE A 48 -12.24 22.78 19.80
C ILE A 48 -13.03 24.02 20.20
N ASP A 49 -13.65 23.97 21.37
CA ASP A 49 -14.37 25.12 21.92
C ASP A 49 -13.46 25.99 22.79
N ASP A 50 -12.38 25.40 23.31
CA ASP A 50 -11.38 26.06 24.15
C ASP A 50 -9.97 25.57 23.78
N ILE A 51 -9.01 26.50 23.73
CA ILE A 51 -7.61 26.21 23.43
C ILE A 51 -6.95 25.35 24.50
N GLU A 52 -7.44 25.37 25.74
CA GLU A 52 -6.96 24.49 26.82
C GLU A 52 -7.18 23.00 26.53
N GLN A 53 -8.07 22.67 25.58
CA GLN A 53 -8.29 21.28 25.13
C GLN A 53 -7.16 20.76 24.23
N LEU A 54 -6.30 21.65 23.70
CA LEU A 54 -5.15 21.26 22.90
C LEU A 54 -4.09 20.63 23.78
N THR A 55 -3.73 19.40 23.43
CA THR A 55 -2.66 18.65 24.12
C THR A 55 -1.59 18.23 23.13
N ALA A 56 -0.35 18.11 23.62
CA ALA A 56 0.74 17.58 22.82
C ALA A 56 0.40 16.14 22.37
N ASN A 57 0.72 15.80 21.13
CA ASN A 57 0.42 14.51 20.50
C ASN A 57 -1.09 14.22 20.31
N MET A 58 -1.95 15.25 20.32
CA MET A 58 -3.36 15.08 19.99
C MET A 58 -3.54 14.57 18.55
N ILE A 59 -4.37 13.54 18.39
CA ILE A 59 -4.67 12.94 17.10
C ILE A 59 -5.79 13.74 16.42
N ILE A 60 -5.48 14.36 15.28
CA ILE A 60 -6.44 15.17 14.49
C ILE A 60 -7.24 14.29 13.52
N GLY A 61 -6.69 13.15 13.14
CA GLY A 61 -7.34 12.20 12.26
C GLY A 61 -6.42 11.05 11.87
N LYS A 62 -6.94 10.16 11.05
CA LYS A 62 -6.20 9.05 10.44
C LYS A 62 -6.40 9.10 8.94
N ILE A 63 -5.40 8.63 8.21
CA ILE A 63 -5.46 8.48 6.76
C ILE A 63 -5.14 7.04 6.38
N GLY A 64 -5.82 6.53 5.35
CA GLY A 64 -5.52 5.26 4.71
C GLY A 64 -4.57 5.46 3.53
N VAL A 65 -3.46 4.71 3.52
CA VAL A 65 -2.53 4.60 2.38
C VAL A 65 -2.18 3.15 2.19
N GLU A 66 -2.23 2.68 0.95
CA GLU A 66 -1.92 1.31 0.58
C GLU A 66 -0.96 1.30 -0.61
N ASP A 67 -0.06 0.32 -0.63
CA ASP A 67 0.77 -0.04 -1.76
C ASP A 67 0.58 -1.54 -2.01
N ALA A 68 0.37 -1.94 -3.26
CA ALA A 68 0.05 -3.31 -3.62
C ALA A 68 1.31 -4.20 -3.76
N ASP A 69 2.50 -3.59 -3.79
CA ASP A 69 3.75 -4.31 -3.89
C ASP A 69 4.09 -5.05 -2.59
N SER A 70 4.94 -6.06 -2.70
CA SER A 70 5.29 -6.93 -1.57
C SER A 70 6.54 -6.45 -0.83
N ASP A 71 6.65 -6.81 0.44
CA ASP A 71 7.84 -6.59 1.26
C ASP A 71 8.32 -5.12 1.24
N ASP A 72 9.60 -4.89 0.92
CA ASP A 72 10.21 -3.56 0.88
C ASP A 72 9.68 -2.70 -0.27
N ASN A 73 9.15 -3.31 -1.35
CA ASN A 73 8.61 -2.55 -2.47
C ASN A 73 7.31 -1.83 -2.09
N GLY A 74 6.47 -2.45 -1.24
CA GLY A 74 5.25 -1.85 -0.70
C GLY A 74 5.45 -1.08 0.62
N ARG A 75 6.69 -0.86 1.06
CA ARG A 75 6.96 -0.22 2.35
C ARG A 75 6.71 1.28 2.29
N LEU A 76 5.76 1.74 3.09
CA LEU A 76 5.33 3.14 3.12
C LEU A 76 6.14 4.00 4.10
N GLU A 77 6.50 5.21 3.67
CA GLU A 77 6.92 6.33 4.53
C GLU A 77 6.06 7.56 4.20
N LEU A 78 5.42 8.15 5.20
CA LEU A 78 4.55 9.32 5.04
C LEU A 78 5.16 10.53 5.76
N ARG A 79 5.05 11.70 5.12
CA ARG A 79 5.48 12.97 5.69
C ARG A 79 4.45 14.06 5.41
N ILE A 80 4.23 14.92 6.39
CA ILE A 80 3.46 16.15 6.19
C ILE A 80 4.40 17.14 5.51
N MET A 81 4.09 17.52 4.27
CA MET A 81 4.84 18.55 3.57
C MET A 81 4.67 19.89 4.31
N PRO A 82 5.76 20.67 4.47
CA PRO A 82 5.64 22.05 4.94
C PRO A 82 4.63 22.82 4.07
N PRO A 83 3.94 23.83 4.61
CA PRO A 83 3.00 24.62 3.82
C PRO A 83 3.69 25.18 2.57
N HIS A 84 3.37 24.63 1.39
CA HIS A 84 3.96 25.07 0.13
C HIS A 84 3.38 26.42 -0.36
N ASN A 85 2.36 26.97 0.32
CA ASN A 85 1.85 28.33 0.13
C ASN A 85 1.21 28.87 1.42
N LYS A 86 1.48 30.14 1.75
CA LYS A 86 0.88 30.91 2.86
C LYS A 86 -0.65 31.06 2.68
N LEU A 87 -1.43 30.03 2.94
CA LEU A 87 -2.89 30.15 3.07
C LEU A 87 -3.37 29.35 4.29
N VAL A 88 -2.76 29.61 5.45
CA VAL A 88 -3.45 29.37 6.72
C VAL A 88 -4.24 30.66 7.00
N SER A 89 -5.51 30.67 6.62
CA SER A 89 -6.45 31.72 7.04
C SER A 89 -7.12 31.27 8.34
N PHE A 90 -6.75 31.92 9.44
CA PHE A 90 -7.53 31.86 10.68
C PHE A 90 -8.72 32.81 10.50
N PHE A 91 -9.92 32.26 10.44
CA PHE A 91 -11.14 33.07 10.57
C PHE A 91 -11.52 33.08 12.04
N TRP A 92 -11.47 34.25 12.66
CA TRP A 92 -12.17 34.54 13.91
C TRP A 92 -13.50 35.18 13.51
N GLU A 93 -14.62 34.61 13.93
CA GLU A 93 -15.94 35.25 13.82
C GLU A 93 -16.28 35.80 15.22
N ASN A 94 -16.58 37.10 15.30
CA ASN A 94 -17.08 37.77 16.51
C ASN A 94 -18.54 37.40 16.75
#